data_AF-A0A854WB32-F1
#
_entry.id   AF-A0A854WB32-F1
#
_cell.length_a   1.000
_cell.length_b   1.000
_cell.length_c   1.000
_cell.angle_alpha   90.00
_cell.angle_beta   90.00
_cell.angle_gamma   90.00
#
_symmetry.space_group_name_H-M   'P 1'
#
loop_
_entity.id
_entity.type
_entity.pdbx_description
1 polymer ?
#
loop_
_entity_poly.entity_id
_entity_poly.type
_entity_poly.pdbx_seq_one_letter_code
_entity_poly.pdbx_strand_id
1 'polypeptide(L)' 'MNWKHAYLRKATEEEIEVLGCEDIWDGDVPDIYVTILIYQKGNYDIDYMDDVDVGFALYNNDYDDFYWCELEKPDTGNGA' A
#
# COMPACT_ATOMS: atom_id res chain seq x y z
N MET A 1 13.11 -11.24 1.45
CA MET A 1 12.03 -10.23 1.43
C MET A 1 12.47 -9.10 0.53
N ASN A 2 11.74 -8.86 -0.55
CA ASN A 2 11.99 -7.75 -1.46
C ASN A 2 11.24 -6.53 -0.92
N TRP A 3 11.90 -5.73 -0.09
CA TRP A 3 11.29 -4.54 0.51
C TRP A 3 11.14 -3.45 -0.54
N LYS A 4 9.93 -2.90 -0.60
CA LYS A 4 9.46 -1.84 -1.49
C LYS A 4 9.11 -0.61 -0.66
N HIS A 5 9.01 0.55 -1.30
CA HIS A 5 8.69 1.81 -0.63
C HIS A 5 7.49 2.46 -1.32
N ALA A 6 6.49 2.82 -0.54
CA ALA A 6 5.32 3.56 -0.99
C ALA A 6 5.12 4.78 -0.09
N TYR A 7 4.75 5.90 -0.70
CA TYR A 7 4.50 7.14 0.02
C TYR A 7 3.43 7.98 -0.68
N LEU A 8 2.74 8.80 0.10
CA LEU A 8 1.78 9.77 -0.36
C LEU A 8 2.54 11.07 -0.69
N ARG A 9 2.28 11.62 -1.87
CA ARG A 9 2.79 12.94 -2.25
C ARG A 9 1.64 13.82 -2.71
N LYS A 10 1.91 15.13 -2.72
CA LYS A 10 1.01 16.07 -3.37
C LYS A 10 0.97 15.83 -4.88
N ALA A 11 -0.24 15.83 -5.41
CA ALA A 11 -0.50 15.83 -6.83
C ALA A 11 0.00 17.14 -7.46
N THR A 12 0.47 17.05 -8.69
CA THR A 12 0.72 18.23 -9.55
C THR A 12 -0.61 18.86 -10.00
N GLU A 13 -0.58 20.10 -10.47
CA GLU A 13 -1.79 20.78 -10.98
C GLU A 13 -2.47 19.97 -12.11
N GLU A 14 -1.69 19.39 -13.03
CA GLU A 14 -2.20 18.54 -14.10
C GLU A 14 -2.85 17.26 -13.56
N GLU A 15 -2.23 16.60 -12.58
CA GLU A 15 -2.81 15.41 -11.96
C GLU A 15 -4.08 15.72 -11.18
N ILE A 16 -4.17 16.88 -10.52
CA ILE A 16 -5.40 17.35 -9.84
C ILE A 16 -6.51 17.55 -10.87
N GLU A 17 -6.22 18.18 -12.01
CA GLU A 17 -7.21 18.39 -13.08
C GLU A 17 -7.74 17.07 -13.66
N VAL A 18 -6.91 16.03 -13.73
CA VAL A 18 -7.27 14.73 -14.31
C VAL A 18 -7.93 13.79 -13.31
N LEU A 19 -7.38 13.69 -12.10
CA LEU A 19 -7.76 12.70 -11.09
C LEU A 19 -8.69 13.27 -10.02
N GLY A 20 -8.70 14.59 -9.83
CA GLY A 20 -9.53 15.27 -8.83
C GLY A 20 -9.08 15.07 -7.38
N CYS A 21 -7.88 14.54 -7.15
CA CYS A 21 -7.30 14.33 -5.83
C CYS A 21 -6.06 15.20 -5.59
N GLU A 22 -5.90 15.68 -4.34
CA GLU A 22 -4.73 16.49 -3.94
C GLU A 22 -3.51 15.64 -3.57
N ASP A 23 -3.74 14.36 -3.25
CA ASP A 23 -2.73 13.43 -2.76
C ASP A 23 -2.76 12.14 -3.59
N ILE A 24 -1.57 11.65 -3.96
CA ILE A 24 -1.37 10.49 -4.84
C ILE A 24 -0.31 9.58 -4.25
N TRP A 25 -0.58 8.28 -4.26
CA TRP A 25 0.41 7.25 -3.95
C TRP A 25 1.49 7.16 -5.04
N ASP A 26 2.74 7.13 -4.62
CA ASP A 26 3.91 7.06 -5.50
C ASP A 26 4.93 6.04 -4.98
N GLY A 27 5.91 5.70 -5.82
CA GLY A 27 6.86 4.62 -5.60
C GLY A 27 6.32 3.25 -6.01
N ASP A 28 6.66 2.22 -5.24
CA ASP A 28 6.24 0.85 -5.46
C ASP A 28 4.93 0.58 -4.71
N VAL A 29 3.79 1.03 -5.25
CA VAL A 29 2.49 0.89 -4.60
C VAL A 29 2.06 -0.59 -4.55
N PRO A 30 1.53 -1.11 -3.43
CA PRO A 30 0.99 -2.46 -3.37
C PRO A 30 -0.20 -2.67 -4.31
N ASP A 31 -0.33 -3.88 -4.85
CA ASP A 31 -1.55 -4.29 -5.54
C ASP A 31 -2.74 -4.31 -4.56
N ILE A 32 -3.92 -3.92 -5.05
CA ILE A 32 -5.15 -3.96 -4.26
C ILE A 32 -5.46 -5.39 -3.81
N TYR A 33 -6.00 -5.52 -2.60
CA TYR A 33 -6.37 -6.80 -1.98
C TYR A 33 -5.22 -7.78 -1.74
N VAL A 34 -3.97 -7.36 -1.89
CA VAL A 34 -2.79 -8.16 -1.55
C VAL A 34 -2.36 -7.86 -0.12
N THR A 35 -2.26 -8.91 0.70
CA THR A 35 -1.78 -8.79 2.08
C THR A 35 -0.27 -8.54 2.08
N ILE A 36 0.14 -7.47 2.76
CA ILE A 36 1.52 -7.01 2.84
C ILE A 36 1.98 -6.92 4.29
N LEU A 37 3.27 -7.16 4.51
CA LEU A 37 3.95 -6.81 5.75
C LEU A 37 4.50 -5.40 5.59
N ILE A 38 4.11 -4.51 6.49
CA ILE A 38 4.53 -3.12 6.55
C ILE A 38 5.61 -2.95 7.61
N TYR A 39 6.58 -2.09 7.33
CA TYR A 39 7.55 -1.57 8.28
C TYR A 39 7.50 -0.04 8.29
N GLN A 40 7.23 0.54 9.46
CA GLN A 40 7.28 1.98 9.66
C GLN A 40 7.83 2.31 11.06
N LYS A 41 8.83 3.20 11.12
CA LYS A 41 9.38 3.76 12.39
C LYS A 41 9.76 2.71 13.44
N GLY A 42 10.22 1.53 13.02
CA GLY A 42 10.62 0.44 13.92
C GLY A 42 9.52 -0.57 14.26
N ASN A 43 8.29 -0.34 13.80
CA ASN A 43 7.14 -1.23 14.00
C ASN A 43 6.83 -2.02 12.73
N TYR A 44 6.21 -3.19 12.93
CA TYR A 44 5.74 -4.05 11.85
C TYR A 44 4.24 -4.27 12.01
N ASP A 45 3.52 -4.10 10.90
CA ASP A 45 2.07 -4.30 10.83
C ASP A 45 1.72 -5.13 9.59
N ILE A 46 0.56 -5.77 9.60
CA ILE A 46 0.02 -6.46 8.42
C ILE A 46 -1.19 -5.69 7.94
N ASP A 47 -1.23 -5.39 6.65
CA ASP A 47 -2.35 -4.69 6.05
C ASP A 47 -2.53 -5.07 4.57
N TYR A 48 -3.48 -4.43 3.89
CA TYR A 48 -3.64 -4.48 2.46
C TYR A 48 -4.17 -3.15 1.92
N MET A 49 -3.93 -2.89 0.63
CA MET A 49 -4.50 -1.73 -0.06
C MET A 49 -5.93 -2.04 -0.51
N ASP A 50 -6.88 -1.17 -0.19
CA ASP A 50 -8.30 -1.31 -0.53
C ASP A 50 -8.75 -0.16 -1.45
N ASP A 51 -9.80 -0.43 -2.22
CA ASP A 51 -10.53 0.56 -3.00
C ASP A 51 -11.62 1.17 -2.09
N VAL A 52 -11.47 2.46 -1.81
CA VAL A 52 -12.39 3.25 -0.99
C VAL A 52 -13.08 4.29 -1.87
N ASP A 53 -14.20 4.85 -1.40
CA ASP A 53 -15.02 5.80 -2.18
C ASP A 53 -14.24 7.00 -2.78
N VAL A 54 -13.06 7.31 -2.23
CA VAL A 54 -12.20 8.44 -2.60
C VAL A 54 -10.84 8.04 -3.20
N GLY A 55 -10.63 6.76 -3.54
CA GLY A 55 -9.38 6.27 -4.14
C GLY A 55 -8.86 5.01 -3.47
N PHE A 56 -7.54 4.92 -3.26
CA PHE A 56 -6.92 3.77 -2.61
C PHE A 56 -6.31 4.14 -1.27
N ALA A 57 -6.53 3.30 -0.27
CA ALA A 57 -5.98 3.49 1.07
C ALA A 57 -5.60 2.14 1.71
N LEU A 58 -4.72 2.19 2.70
CA LEU A 58 -4.49 1.05 3.58
C LEU A 58 -5.75 0.84 4.43
N TYR A 59 -6.20 -0.41 4.56
CA TYR A 59 -7.48 -0.71 5.22
C TYR A 59 -7.45 -0.47 6.74
N ASN A 60 -6.32 -0.78 7.40
CA ASN A 60 -6.21 -0.70 8.86
C ASN A 60 -5.32 0.45 9.37
N ASN A 61 -4.55 1.10 8.52
CA ASN A 61 -3.55 2.10 8.92
C ASN A 61 -3.59 3.35 8.03
N ASP A 62 -3.27 4.51 8.61
CA ASP A 62 -3.19 5.79 7.88
C ASP A 62 -1.72 6.19 7.67
N TYR A 63 -0.89 5.27 7.16
CA TYR A 63 0.54 5.52 6.97
C TYR A 63 0.84 6.19 5.64
N ASP A 64 1.17 7.49 5.64
CA ASP A 64 1.53 8.22 4.41
C ASP A 64 2.91 7.87 3.83
N ASP A 65 3.76 7.12 4.54
CA ASP A 65 5.11 6.72 4.10
C ASP A 65 5.49 5.41 4.79
N PHE A 66 5.68 4.33 4.03
CA PHE A 66 5.97 3.03 4.58
C PHE A 66 6.78 2.12 3.65
N TYR A 67 7.54 1.22 4.24
CA TYR A 67 8.20 0.13 3.52
C TYR A 67 7.35 -1.13 3.62
N TRP A 68 7.30 -1.94 2.57
CA TRP A 68 6.49 -3.15 2.58
C TRP A 68 7.11 -4.30 1.79
N CYS A 69 6.64 -5.51 2.06
CA CYS A 69 6.81 -6.66 1.16
C CYS A 69 5.55 -7.50 1.13
N GLU A 70 5.29 -8.16 0.00
CA GLU A 70 4.19 -9.12 -0.11
C GLU A 70 4.41 -10.27 0.88
N LEU A 71 3.36 -10.63 1.62
CA LEU A 71 3.38 -11.81 2.47
C LEU A 71 3.06 -13.03 1.60
N GLU A 72 4.09 -13.83 1.34
CA GLU A 72 3.91 -15.13 0.71
C GLU A 72 2.93 -15.95 1.55
N LYS A 73 1.83 -16.38 0.93
CA LYS A 73 0.91 -17.32 1.58
C LYS A 73 1.71 -18.61 1.84
N PRO A 74 1.75 -19.10 3.09
CA PRO A 74 2.35 -20.40 3.33
C PRO A 74 1.60 -21.42 2.47
N ASP A 75 2.34 -22.31 1.81
CA ASP A 75 1.74 -23.52 1.29
C ASP A 75 1.24 -24.31 2.50
N THR A 76 -0.06 -24.15 2.82
CA THR A 76 -0.67 -24.80 3.98
C THR A 76 -0.87 -26.29 3.77
N GLY A 77 -0.39 -26.84 2.66
CA GLY A 77 -0.16 -28.28 2.56
C GLY A 77 -1.38 -29.07 2.97
N ASN A 78 -2.54 -28.77 2.37
CA ASN A 78 -3.42 -29.88 2.02
C ASN A 78 -2.62 -30.72 1.01
N GLY A 79 -1.68 -31.51 1.53
CA GLY A 79 -0.90 -32.46 0.79
C GLY A 79 -1.85 -33.31 -0.05
N ALA A 80 -1.33 -33.78 -1.17
CA ALA A 80 -1.93 -34.74 -2.09
C ALA A 80 -3.08 -35.59 -1.52
#